data_AF-A0A0C2X2E9-F1
#
_entry.id   AF-A0A0C2X2E9-F1
#
_cell.length_a   1.000
_cell.length_b   1.000
_cell.length_c   1.000
_cell.angle_alpha   90.00
_cell.angle_beta   90.00
_cell.angle_gamma   90.00
#
_symmetry.space_group_name_H-M   'P 1'
#
loop_
_entity.id
_entity.type
_entity.pdbx_description
1 polymer ?
#
loop_
_entity_poly.entity_id
_entity_poly.type
_entity_poly.pdbx_seq_one_letter_code
_entity_poly.pdbx_strand_id
1 'polypeptide(L)' 'KLMPRFDGPYKITAAHPEFSTYTLELPNSRVFPTFHVSQLRAFRASDEGLFPDRIPQWPESVVVDGVEEWPVEAIID' A
#
# COMPACT_ATOMS: atom_id res chain seq x y z
N LYS A 1 16.47 17.54 4.43
CA LYS A 1 15.11 17.89 3.96
C LYS A 1 14.40 16.60 3.56
N LEU A 2 13.22 16.31 4.10
CA LEU A 2 12.47 15.10 3.74
C LEU A 2 11.73 15.32 2.42
N MET A 3 11.71 14.29 1.57
CA MET A 3 10.94 14.29 0.32
C MET A 3 9.52 13.80 0.62
N PRO A 4 8.47 14.40 0.02
CA PRO A 4 7.11 13.92 0.16
C PRO A 4 7.02 12.46 -0.29
N ARG A 5 6.39 11.61 0.53
CA ARG A 5 6.06 10.23 0.17
C ARG A 5 4.53 10.10 0.09
N PHE A 6 4.08 9.37 -0.92
CA PHE A 6 2.69 8.96 -1.03
C PHE A 6 2.50 7.71 -0.18
N ASP A 7 1.39 7.68 0.54
CA ASP A 7 0.99 6.55 1.37
C ASP A 7 -0.28 5.94 0.79
N GLY A 8 -0.36 4.60 0.87
CA GLY A 8 -1.54 3.79 0.60
C GLY A 8 -2.16 3.87 -0.80
N PRO A 9 -2.77 2.78 -1.29
CA PRO A 9 -3.94 2.91 -2.15
C PRO A 9 -5.16 3.22 -1.27
N TYR A 10 -5.74 4.41 -1.44
CA TYR A 10 -7.00 4.78 -0.80
C TYR A 10 -8.15 4.76 -1.82
N LYS A 11 -9.34 4.36 -1.39
CA LYS A 11 -10.54 4.41 -2.22
C LYS A 11 -11.08 5.83 -2.27
N ILE A 12 -11.53 6.26 -3.43
CA ILE A 12 -12.22 7.55 -3.60
C ILE A 12 -13.69 7.34 -3.28
N THR A 13 -14.23 8.13 -2.34
CA THR A 13 -15.65 8.12 -1.96
C THR A 13 -16.46 9.19 -2.67
N ALA A 14 -15.83 10.34 -2.98
CA ALA A 14 -16.44 11.42 -3.74
C ALA A 14 -15.41 12.15 -4.60
N ALA A 15 -15.86 12.66 -5.75
CA ALA A 15 -15.07 13.46 -6.66
C ALA A 15 -15.71 14.85 -6.81
N HIS A 16 -14.88 15.89 -6.77
CA HIS A 16 -15.27 17.29 -6.96
C HIS A 16 -14.39 17.92 -8.06
N PRO A 17 -14.64 17.58 -9.34
CA PRO A 17 -13.82 18.06 -10.46
C PRO A 17 -13.77 19.58 -10.55
N GLU A 18 -14.84 20.27 -10.14
CA GLU A 18 -14.96 21.73 -10.14
C GLU A 18 -13.88 22.41 -9.29
N PHE A 19 -13.43 21.75 -8.22
CA PHE A 19 -12.37 22.23 -7.34
C PHE A 19 -11.07 21.42 -7.48
N SER A 20 -11.04 20.44 -8.40
CA SER A 20 -9.94 19.47 -8.52
C SER A 20 -9.62 18.74 -7.22
N THR A 21 -10.65 18.43 -6.42
CA THR A 21 -10.51 17.72 -5.14
C THR A 21 -11.22 16.37 -5.15
N TYR A 22 -10.74 15.46 -4.31
CA TYR A 22 -11.29 14.12 -4.12
C TYR A 22 -11.34 13.79 -2.63
N THR A 23 -12.41 13.14 -2.21
CA THR A 23 -12.57 12.61 -0.85
C THR A 23 -12.17 11.14 -0.82
N LEU A 24 -11.34 10.76 0.15
CA LEU A 24 -10.83 9.41 0.32
C LEU A 24 -11.49 8.69 1.50
N GLU A 25 -11.59 7.36 1.40
CA GLU A 25 -11.89 6.49 2.54
C GLU A 25 -10.63 6.30 3.39
N LEU A 26 -10.58 6.97 4.54
CA LEU A 26 -9.45 6.89 5.48
C LEU A 26 -9.90 6.25 6.81
N PRO A 27 -9.81 4.92 6.96
CA PRO A 27 -10.16 4.28 8.23
C PRO A 27 -9.21 4.75 9.34
N ASN A 28 -9.78 5.10 10.51
CA ASN A 28 -9.04 5.49 11.72
C ASN A 28 -8.12 6.72 11.57
N SER A 29 -8.42 7.62 10.63
CA SER A 29 -7.65 8.85 10.45
C SER A 29 -8.24 10.05 11.19
N ARG A 30 -7.37 10.93 11.70
CA ARG A 30 -7.74 12.23 12.29
C ARG A 30 -7.61 13.40 11.30
N VAL A 31 -7.23 13.12 10.04
CA VAL A 31 -7.09 14.17 9.01
C VAL A 31 -8.36 14.32 8.20
N PHE A 32 -8.55 15.49 7.61
CA PHE A 32 -9.66 15.73 6.69
C PHE A 32 -9.48 14.86 5.42
N PRO A 33 -10.50 14.12 4.98
CA PRO A 33 -10.35 13.11 3.92
C PRO A 33 -10.34 13.70 2.51
N THR A 34 -10.59 14.99 2.33
CA THR A 34 -10.63 15.63 1.00
C THR A 34 -9.30 16.29 0.68
N PHE A 35 -8.71 15.92 -0.46
CA PHE A 35 -7.41 16.41 -0.92
C PHE A 35 -7.51 16.98 -2.32
N HIS A 36 -6.63 17.94 -2.63
CA HIS A 36 -6.44 18.41 -3.99
C HIS A 36 -5.67 17.39 -4.83
N VAL A 37 -5.96 17.30 -6.13
CA VAL A 37 -5.36 16.32 -7.06
C VAL A 37 -3.83 16.36 -7.09
N SER A 38 -3.22 17.52 -6.81
CA SER A 38 -1.74 17.65 -6.74
C SER A 38 -1.10 16.88 -5.58
N GLN A 39 -1.88 16.50 -4.56
CA GLN A 39 -1.44 15.69 -3.42
C GLN A 39 -1.76 14.20 -3.61
N LEU A 40 -2.43 13.84 -4.70
CA LEU A 40 -2.86 12.49 -5.00
C LEU A 40 -2.10 11.93 -6.18
N ARG A 41 -1.98 10.59 -6.23
CA ARG A 41 -1.43 9.89 -7.37
C ARG A 41 -2.26 8.64 -7.60
N ALA A 42 -2.66 8.39 -8.85
CA ALA A 42 -3.35 7.17 -9.20
C ALA A 42 -2.49 5.96 -8.85
N PHE A 43 -3.04 5.05 -8.05
CA PHE A 43 -2.38 3.80 -7.76
C PHE A 43 -2.40 2.92 -9.01
N ARG A 44 -1.23 2.42 -9.41
CA ARG A 44 -1.08 1.41 -10.46
C ARG A 44 -0.33 0.25 -9.83
N ALA A 45 -0.98 -0.92 -9.79
CA ALA A 45 -0.32 -2.14 -9.36
C ALA A 45 0.92 -2.39 -10.23
N SER A 46 1.98 -2.93 -9.61
CA SER A 46 3.15 -3.35 -10.38
C SER A 46 2.74 -4.51 -11.28
N ASP A 47 3.18 -4.47 -12.53
CA ASP A 47 3.00 -5.60 -13.45
C ASP A 47 4.03 -6.67 -13.12
N GLU A 48 3.56 -7.83 -12.67
CA GLU A 48 4.38 -8.97 -12.27
C GLU A 48 5.16 -9.58 -13.44
N GLY A 49 4.60 -9.51 -14.66
CA GLY A 49 5.28 -10.04 -15.85
C GLY A 49 6.44 -9.17 -16.31
N LEU A 50 6.39 -7.87 -16.03
CA LEU A 50 7.46 -6.92 -16.37
C LEU A 50 8.57 -6.85 -15.32
N PHE A 51 8.25 -7.20 -14.06
CA PHE A 51 9.20 -7.13 -12.94
C PHE A 51 9.10 -8.36 -12.03
N PRO A 52 9.41 -9.57 -12.55
CA PRO A 52 9.33 -10.80 -11.76
C PRO A 52 10.23 -10.76 -10.51
N ASP A 53 11.37 -10.06 -10.59
CA ASP A 53 12.32 -9.92 -9.48
C ASP A 53 11.84 -8.99 -8.34
N ARG A 54 10.69 -8.32 -8.51
CA ARG A 54 10.07 -7.49 -7.46
C ARG A 54 9.07 -8.26 -6.61
N ILE A 55 8.77 -9.50 -6.97
CA ILE A 55 8.02 -10.41 -6.12
C ILE A 55 9.05 -11.01 -5.15
N PRO A 56 8.91 -10.78 -3.83
CA PRO A 56 9.78 -11.44 -2.88
C PRO A 56 9.62 -12.95 -3.03
N GLN A 57 10.68 -13.65 -3.45
CA GLN A 57 10.74 -15.09 -3.27
C GLN A 57 10.85 -15.33 -1.77
N TRP A 58 9.83 -15.98 -1.21
CA TRP A 58 9.94 -16.47 0.15
C TRP A 58 11.09 -17.49 0.21
N PRO A 59 11.99 -17.39 1.20
CA PRO A 59 13.02 -18.39 1.39
C PRO A 59 12.37 -19.75 1.65
N GLU A 60 13.03 -20.83 1.21
CA GLU A 60 12.61 -22.19 1.57
C GLU A 60 12.73 -22.40 3.09
N SER A 61 11.91 -23.30 3.64
CA SER A 61 11.94 -23.65 5.07
C SER A 61 13.31 -24.17 5.47
N VAL A 62 13.89 -23.63 6.54
CA VAL A 62 15.15 -24.08 7.11
C VAL A 62 14.87 -24.78 8.44
N VAL A 63 15.59 -25.88 8.71
CA VAL A 63 15.55 -26.55 10.01
C VAL A 63 16.49 -25.81 10.96
N VAL A 64 15.94 -25.22 12.02
CA VAL A 64 16.69 -24.55 13.09
C VAL A 64 16.51 -25.36 14.37
N ASP A 65 17.60 -25.83 14.97
CA ASP A 65 17.59 -26.62 16.22
C ASP A 65 16.68 -27.87 16.20
N GLY A 66 16.51 -28.49 15.03
CA GLY A 66 15.68 -29.69 14.86
C GLY A 66 14.18 -29.42 14.72
N VAL A 67 13.78 -28.16 14.58
CA VAL A 67 12.40 -27.73 14.33
C VAL A 67 12.33 -27.07 12.95
N GLU A 68 11.33 -27.43 12.14
CA GLU A 68 11.05 -26.75 10.87
C GLU A 68 10.47 -25.35 11.14
N GLU A 69 11.09 -24.32 10.58
CA GLU A 69 10.49 -22.98 10.52
C GLU A 69 9.46 -22.93 9.38
N TRP A 70 8.23 -22.52 9.72
CA TRP A 70 7.13 -22.35 8.78
C TRP A 70 6.96 -20.87 8.41
N PRO A 71 6.56 -20.56 7.15
CA PRO A 71 6.28 -19.19 6.75
C PRO A 71 5.12 -18.60 7.58
N VAL A 72 5.24 -17.32 7.95
CA VAL A 72 4.18 -16.59 8.65
C VAL A 72 3.11 -16.19 7.62
N GLU A 73 1.94 -16.82 7.70
CA GLU A 73 0.81 -16.55 6.80
C GLU A 73 0.15 -15.19 7.08
N ALA A 74 0.02 -14.84 8.36
CA ALA A 74 -0.57 -13.57 8.81
C ALA A 74 -0.12 -13.22 10.23
N ILE A 75 -0.01 -11.92 10.53
CA ILE A 75 0.08 -11.41 11.89
C ILE A 75 -1.34 -11.02 12.31
N ILE A 76 -1.82 -11.60 13.41
CA ILE A 76 -3.11 -11.31 14.02
C ILE A 76 -2.87 -10.35 15.21
N ASP A 77 -3.57 -9.22 15.24
CA ASP A 77 -3.56 -8.19 16.31
C ASP A 77 -4.59 -8.51 17.40
#